data_AF-A0AAW0XD15-F1
#
_entry.id   AF-A0AAW0XD15-F1
#
_cell.length_a   1.000
_cell.length_b   1.000
_cell.length_c   1.000
_cell.angle_alpha   90.00
_cell.angle_beta   90.00
_cell.angle_gamma   90.00
#
_symmetry.space_group_name_H-M   'P 1'
#
loop_
_entity.id
_entity.type
_entity.pdbx_description
1 polymer ?
#
loop_
_entity_poly.entity_id
_entity_poly.type
_entity_poly.pdbx_seq_one_letter_code
_entity_poly.pdbx_strand_id
1 'polypeptide(L)'
;TSPQSFTITGSTASPVGSIVGATECSKDWLTIPCVSDNSRNPSSNCQDRLCGDNLNVIASTTGGNVRVYSYVKPFFLVYHTDATEGSASPPELNNRGFCLNYVQQPCV
;
A
#
# COMPACT_ATOMS: atom_id res chain seq x y z
N THR A 1 -7.84 -16.55 -5.62
CA THR A 1 -6.41 -16.60 -5.30
C THR A 1 -6.21 -15.86 -3.98
N SER A 2 -5.56 -16.50 -3.01
CA SER A 2 -5.26 -15.87 -1.70
C SER A 2 -4.36 -14.64 -1.92
N PRO A 3 -4.52 -13.53 -1.16
CA PRO A 3 -3.65 -12.36 -1.31
C PRO A 3 -2.19 -12.76 -1.15
N GLN A 4 -1.37 -12.44 -2.15
CA GLN A 4 0.08 -12.67 -2.10
C GLN A 4 0.70 -11.43 -1.43
N SER A 5 0.97 -11.60 -0.13
CA SER A 5 1.58 -10.72 0.89
C SER A 5 1.83 -9.27 0.49
N PHE A 6 1.31 -8.29 1.23
CA PHE A 6 1.69 -6.88 1.13
C PHE A 6 2.53 -6.55 2.37
N THR A 7 3.82 -6.88 2.44
CA THR A 7 4.65 -6.55 3.61
C THR A 7 5.79 -5.67 3.15
N ILE A 8 5.66 -4.36 3.38
CA ILE A 8 6.60 -3.34 2.92
C ILE A 8 7.30 -2.66 4.11
N THR A 9 6.55 -2.23 5.12
CA THR A 9 7.10 -1.72 6.40
C THR A 9 6.54 -2.51 7.57
N GLY A 10 6.44 -3.83 7.36
CA GLY A 10 5.76 -4.74 8.26
C GLY A 10 6.73 -5.58 9.07
N SER A 11 6.19 -6.32 10.04
CA SER A 11 6.96 -7.30 10.78
C SER A 11 6.23 -8.63 10.75
N THR A 12 6.92 -9.68 10.31
CA THR A 12 6.39 -11.05 10.43
C THR A 12 6.27 -11.51 11.88
N ALA A 13 6.91 -10.80 12.83
CA ALA A 13 6.85 -11.10 14.25
C ALA A 13 5.64 -10.45 14.95
N SER A 14 5.15 -9.31 14.44
CA SER A 14 3.95 -8.64 14.95
C SER A 14 3.21 -7.93 13.83
N PRO A 15 1.91 -8.21 13.60
CA PRO A 15 1.13 -7.50 12.61
C PRO A 15 1.11 -6.00 12.90
N VAL A 16 1.58 -5.22 11.93
CA VAL A 16 1.52 -3.76 11.89
C VAL A 16 0.18 -3.30 11.29
N GLY A 17 -0.37 -4.08 10.36
CA GLY A 17 -1.61 -3.75 9.67
C GLY A 17 -1.37 -2.87 8.45
N SER A 18 -2.30 -1.98 8.14
CA SER A 18 -2.20 -1.05 7.01
C SER A 18 -1.78 0.33 7.50
N ILE A 19 -0.85 0.96 6.77
CA ILE A 19 -0.36 2.31 7.03
C ILE A 19 -0.49 3.11 5.72
N VAL A 20 -0.87 4.38 5.83
CA VAL A 20 -1.07 5.27 4.68
C VAL A 20 -0.50 6.65 4.92
N GLY A 21 -0.13 7.33 3.84
CA GLY A 21 0.32 8.72 3.85
C GLY A 21 1.84 8.87 3.93
N ALA A 22 2.38 9.92 3.31
CA ALA A 22 3.83 10.17 3.26
C ALA A 22 4.55 10.31 4.61
N THR A 23 3.84 10.75 5.66
CA THR A 23 4.45 10.94 6.99
C THR A 23 4.71 9.59 7.66
N GLU A 24 3.72 8.69 7.61
CA GLU A 24 3.82 7.37 8.25
C GLU A 24 4.59 6.38 7.36
N CYS A 25 4.37 6.44 6.03
CA CYS A 25 5.09 5.66 5.04
C CYS A 25 6.37 6.38 4.57
N SER A 26 7.29 6.56 5.52
CA SER A 26 8.54 7.33 5.32
C SER A 26 9.71 6.47 4.81
N LYS A 27 9.62 5.15 4.95
CA LYS A 27 10.66 4.16 4.66
C LYS A 27 10.39 3.50 3.31
N ASP A 28 9.81 2.32 3.37
CA ASP A 28 9.40 1.57 2.21
C ASP A 28 7.93 1.85 1.91
N TRP A 29 7.56 2.03 0.65
CA TRP A 29 6.19 2.36 0.28
C TRP A 29 5.84 2.08 -1.17
N LEU A 30 4.54 1.99 -1.39
CA LEU A 30 3.91 1.91 -2.69
C LEU A 30 3.10 3.19 -2.96
N THR A 31 3.37 3.86 -4.06
CA THR A 31 2.51 4.94 -4.56
C THR A 31 1.71 4.43 -5.76
N ILE A 32 0.39 4.56 -5.63
CA ILE A 32 -0.55 4.53 -6.74
C ILE A 32 -1.18 5.94 -6.75
N PRO A 33 -1.08 6.71 -7.85
CA PRO A 33 -1.54 8.09 -7.88
C PRO A 33 -3.01 8.24 -7.48
N CYS A 34 -3.28 9.06 -6.47
CA CYS A 34 -4.61 9.29 -5.92
C CYS A 34 -5.40 7.98 -5.72
N VAL A 35 -4.84 7.08 -4.92
CA VAL A 35 -5.43 5.78 -4.65
C VAL A 35 -6.57 5.87 -3.64
N SER A 36 -7.66 5.16 -3.91
CA SER A 36 -8.82 5.05 -3.02
C SER A 36 -9.47 3.67 -3.13
N ASP A 37 -10.41 3.34 -2.25
CA ASP A 37 -11.26 2.14 -2.33
C ASP A 37 -12.59 2.42 -3.04
N ASN A 38 -12.79 3.64 -3.56
CA ASN A 38 -13.98 4.04 -4.29
C ASN A 38 -13.91 3.55 -5.74
N SER A 39 -14.76 2.58 -6.07
CA SER A 39 -14.83 1.97 -7.40
C SER A 39 -15.70 2.73 -8.41
N ARG A 40 -16.42 3.77 -7.97
CA ARG A 40 -17.42 4.46 -8.80
C ARG A 40 -16.91 5.77 -9.36
N ASN A 41 -16.34 6.62 -8.51
CA ASN A 41 -15.93 7.97 -8.87
C ASN A 41 -14.55 8.31 -8.30
N PRO A 42 -13.81 9.24 -8.93
CA PRO A 42 -12.60 9.80 -8.34
C PRO A 42 -12.86 10.32 -6.92
N SER A 43 -12.02 9.93 -5.97
CA SER A 43 -12.06 10.45 -4.61
C SER A 43 -11.18 11.70 -4.50
N SER A 44 -11.66 12.73 -3.81
CA SER A 44 -10.81 13.85 -3.37
C SER A 44 -9.98 13.49 -2.13
N ASN A 45 -10.40 12.47 -1.40
CA ASN A 45 -9.72 11.94 -0.21
C ASN A 45 -9.00 10.66 -0.62
N CYS A 46 -7.86 10.82 -1.28
CA CYS A 46 -7.04 9.71 -1.75
C CYS A 46 -5.67 9.73 -1.08
N GLN A 47 -5.05 8.56 -1.00
CA GLN A 47 -3.73 8.41 -0.40
C GLN A 47 -2.64 8.59 -1.46
N ASP A 48 -1.45 8.97 -1.01
CA ASP A 48 -0.26 9.13 -1.84
C ASP A 48 0.74 7.98 -1.65
N ARG A 49 0.83 7.41 -0.45
CA ARG A 49 1.69 6.26 -0.11
C ARG A 49 0.95 5.22 0.71
N LEU A 50 1.23 3.95 0.43
CA LEU A 50 0.71 2.78 1.13
C LEU A 50 1.89 1.94 1.63
N CYS A 51 1.84 1.49 2.88
CA CYS A 51 2.85 0.63 3.49
C CYS A 51 2.24 -0.23 4.63
N GLY A 52 3.07 -1.00 5.34
CA GLY A 52 2.63 -2.01 6.31
C GLY A 52 2.45 -3.43 5.73
N ASP A 53 1.57 -4.20 6.34
CA ASP A 53 1.23 -5.62 6.08
C ASP A 53 -0.02 -5.85 5.20
N ASN A 54 -0.86 -4.83 5.05
CA ASN A 54 -2.09 -4.92 4.26
C ASN A 54 -2.21 -3.76 3.29
N LEU A 55 -2.53 -4.07 2.04
CA LEU A 55 -2.87 -3.10 1.00
C LEU A 55 -4.23 -2.50 1.33
N ASN A 56 -4.23 -1.33 1.97
CA ASN A 56 -5.45 -0.60 2.32
C ASN A 56 -5.22 0.90 2.25
N VAL A 57 -6.28 1.65 1.93
CA VAL A 57 -6.26 3.12 1.83
C VAL A 57 -6.68 3.80 3.15
N ILE A 58 -6.96 3.00 4.18
CA ILE A 58 -7.27 3.42 5.54
C ILE A 58 -6.24 2.78 6.47
N ALA A 59 -5.61 3.57 7.34
CA ALA A 59 -4.73 3.03 8.36
C ALA A 59 -5.53 2.19 9.37
N SER A 60 -5.09 0.95 9.60
CA SER A 60 -5.80 0.02 10.49
C SER A 60 -4.92 -1.16 10.91
N THR A 61 -4.94 -1.50 12.20
CA THR A 61 -4.25 -2.67 12.77
C THR A 61 -5.02 -3.98 12.59
N THR A 62 -6.32 -3.91 12.29
CA THR A 62 -7.21 -5.08 12.09
C THR A 62 -7.77 -5.19 10.68
N GLY A 63 -7.60 -4.14 9.86
CA GLY A 63 -8.01 -4.10 8.47
C GLY A 63 -7.14 -5.00 7.59
N GLY A 64 -7.80 -5.73 6.68
CA GLY A 64 -7.13 -6.56 5.70
C GLY A 64 -6.87 -5.85 4.37
N ASN A 65 -6.31 -6.61 3.42
CA ASN A 65 -6.15 -6.18 2.03
C ASN A 65 -7.50 -5.85 1.37
N VAL A 66 -7.58 -4.73 0.65
CA VAL A 66 -8.76 -4.31 -0.13
C VAL A 66 -8.40 -4.11 -1.60
N ARG A 67 -9.44 -4.03 -2.45
CA ARG A 67 -9.26 -3.56 -3.84
C ARG A 67 -9.11 -2.05 -3.81
N VAL A 68 -8.16 -1.56 -4.60
CA VAL A 68 -7.89 -0.13 -4.72
C VAL A 68 -8.03 0.33 -6.16
N TYR A 69 -8.36 1.61 -6.32
CA TYR A 69 -8.72 2.25 -7.57
C TYR A 69 -7.95 3.55 -7.70
N SER A 70 -7.54 3.85 -8.94
CA SER A 70 -6.99 5.14 -9.34
C SER A 70 -7.66 5.58 -10.62
N TYR A 71 -8.01 6.86 -10.69
CA TYR A 71 -8.60 7.51 -11.87
C TYR A 71 -7.58 8.39 -12.59
N VAL A 72 -6.34 8.44 -12.11
CA VAL A 72 -5.28 9.28 -12.67
C VAL A 72 -4.72 8.63 -13.94
N LYS A 73 -4.50 9.43 -14.98
CA LYS A 73 -3.90 9.01 -16.25
C LYS A 73 -2.63 9.84 -16.52
N PRO A 74 -1.51 9.22 -16.94
CA PRO A 74 -1.33 7.78 -17.12
C PRO A 74 -1.35 7.02 -15.79
N PHE A 75 -1.77 5.76 -15.81
CA PHE A 75 -1.63 4.89 -14.65
C PHE A 75 -0.16 4.50 -14.51
N PHE A 76 0.42 4.79 -13.35
CA PHE A 76 1.76 4.35 -12.99
C PHE A 76 1.78 3.94 -11.52
N LEU A 77 2.83 3.22 -11.15
CA LEU A 77 3.06 2.76 -9.80
C LEU A 77 4.53 3.01 -9.48
N VAL A 78 4.80 3.56 -8.30
CA VAL A 78 6.15 3.76 -7.80
C VAL A 78 6.33 2.88 -6.58
N TYR A 79 7.34 2.03 -6.61
CA TYR A 79 7.79 1.27 -5.47
C TYR A 79 9.10 1.86 -4.98
N HIS A 80 9.14 2.22 -3.70
CA HIS A 80 10.31 2.76 -3.03
C HIS A 80 10.69 1.87 -1.87
N THR A 81 11.97 1.59 -1.75
CA THR A 81 12.56 0.99 -0.55
C THR A 81 13.81 1.76 -0.17
N ASP A 82 14.09 1.85 1.13
CA ASP A 82 15.37 2.35 1.62
C ASP A 82 16.34 1.20 1.90
N ALA A 83 17.48 1.50 2.52
CA ALA A 83 18.53 0.52 2.81
C ALA A 83 18.53 0.05 4.28
N THR A 84 17.44 0.26 5.02
CA THR A 84 17.39 0.11 6.48
C THR A 84 16.63 -1.10 7.00
N GLU A 85 16.30 -2.09 6.15
CA GLU A 85 15.73 -3.36 6.62
C GLU A 85 16.60 -3.96 7.75
N GLY A 86 15.95 -4.31 8.87
CA GLY A 86 16.58 -4.83 10.09
C GLY A 86 17.35 -3.82 10.95
N SER A 87 17.58 -2.60 10.46
CA SER A 87 18.30 -1.52 11.18
C SER A 87 17.44 -0.27 11.44
N ALA A 88 16.23 -0.22 10.88
CA ALA A 88 15.23 0.80 11.18
C ALA A 88 14.77 0.74 12.66
N SER A 89 14.14 1.82 13.11
CA SER A 89 13.49 1.89 14.42
C SER A 89 12.03 2.32 14.23
N PRO A 90 11.04 1.45 14.51
CA PRO A 90 11.20 0.06 14.97
C PRO A 90 11.82 -0.85 13.88
N PRO A 91 12.52 -1.94 14.25
CA PRO A 91 13.08 -2.88 13.27
C PRO A 91 11.98 -3.53 12.43
N GLU A 92 12.07 -3.34 11.12
CA GLU A 92 11.30 -4.06 10.11
C GLU A 92 12.13 -5.23 9.58
N LEU A 93 11.52 -6.41 9.42
CA LEU A 93 12.22 -7.64 9.05
C LEU A 93 11.33 -8.50 8.16
N ASN A 94 11.94 -9.09 7.13
CA ASN A 94 11.30 -10.00 6.18
C ASN A 94 10.21 -9.30 5.36
N ASN A 95 10.50 -8.09 4.88
CA ASN A 95 9.63 -7.40 3.93
C ASN A 95 9.60 -8.22 2.63
N ARG A 96 8.40 -8.62 2.19
CA ARG A 96 8.20 -9.53 1.04
C ARG A 96 7.76 -8.80 -0.23
N GLY A 97 7.45 -7.51 -0.14
CA GLY A 97 6.85 -6.76 -1.24
C GLY A 97 5.38 -7.10 -1.44
N PHE A 98 4.92 -7.15 -2.69
CA PHE A 98 3.53 -7.39 -3.06
C PHE A 98 3.36 -8.15 -4.38
N CYS A 99 2.19 -8.77 -4.54
CA CYS A 99 1.69 -9.20 -5.84
C CYS A 99 0.39 -8.45 -6.15
N LEU A 100 0.40 -7.65 -7.22
CA LEU A 100 -0.77 -6.87 -7.63
C LEU A 100 -1.35 -7.45 -8.92
N ASN A 101 -2.68 -7.55 -8.95
CA ASN A 101 -3.43 -7.79 -10.17
C ASN A 101 -4.03 -6.47 -10.62
N TYR A 102 -3.64 -6.01 -11.80
CA TYR A 102 -4.15 -4.78 -12.40
C TYR A 102 -5.21 -5.10 -13.46
N VAL A 103 -6.31 -4.36 -13.44
CA VAL A 103 -7.33 -4.39 -14.49
C VAL A 103 -7.72 -2.95 -14.81
N GLN A 104 -7.59 -2.57 -16.08
CA GLN A 104 -8.15 -1.32 -16.57
C GLN A 104 -9.67 -1.45 -16.70
N GLN A 105 -10.43 -0.64 -15.97
CA GLN A 105 -11.89 -0.59 -16.14
C GLN A 105 -12.24 0.07 -17.48
N PRO A 106 -13.28 -0.41 -18.18
CA PRO A 106 -13.80 0.27 -19.36
C PRO A 106 -14.26 1.70 -19.00
N CYS A 107 -14.14 2.62 -19.96
CA CYS A 107 -14.75 3.95 -19.78
C CYS A 107 -16.26 3.76 -19.69
N VAL A 108 -16.88 4.31 -18.64
CA VAL A 108 -18.33 4.49 -18.54
C VAL A 108 -18.70 5.89 -19.01
#